data_AF-A0AAC9BJN6-F1
#
_entry.id   AF-A0AAC9BJN6-F1
#
_cell.length_a   1.000
_cell.length_b   1.000
_cell.length_c   1.000
_cell.angle_alpha   90.00
_cell.angle_beta   90.00
_cell.angle_gamma   90.00
#
_symmetry.space_group_name_H-M   'P 1'
#
loop_
_entity.id
_entity.type
_entity.pdbx_description
1 polymer ?
#
loop_
_entity_poly.entity_id
_entity_poly.type
_entity_poly.pdbx_seq_one_letter_code
_entity_poly.pdbx_strand_id
1 'polypeptide(L)'
;MPQVPRDLQSHQCIVLRESDAAYGTWYLTRASKQATIKVRGVLSTNDGETGVLWALAGYGILMRSEWDIHEHVRAGRLVPVLADWALPAADIFAVYPERANLSAKVSAFIDFLTDWFGQEAAWAEARRRV
;
A
#
# COMPACT_ATOMS: atom_id res chain seq x y z
N MET A 1 10.87 3.08 16.82
CA MET A 1 10.69 3.18 15.36
C MET A 1 11.76 2.37 14.67
N PRO A 2 11.42 1.50 13.70
CA PRO A 2 12.39 0.71 12.95
C PRO A 2 13.28 1.60 12.08
N GLN A 3 14.58 1.33 12.06
CA GLN A 3 15.56 2.05 11.24
C GLN A 3 15.97 1.23 10.01
N VAL A 4 15.93 -0.10 10.13
CA VAL A 4 16.16 -1.03 9.02
C VAL A 4 15.04 -2.07 8.95
N PRO A 5 14.78 -2.72 7.79
CA PRO A 5 13.70 -3.69 7.65
C PRO A 5 13.72 -4.82 8.68
N ARG A 6 14.92 -5.25 9.11
CA ARG A 6 15.06 -6.31 10.11
C ARG A 6 14.44 -5.93 11.47
N ASP A 7 14.40 -4.65 11.82
CA ASP A 7 13.85 -4.17 13.08
C ASP A 7 12.33 -4.44 13.19
N LEU A 8 11.64 -4.61 12.05
CA LEU A 8 10.22 -4.94 12.01
C LEU A 8 9.90 -6.27 12.73
N GLN A 9 10.88 -7.18 12.84
CA GLN A 9 10.69 -8.44 13.58
C GLN A 9 10.50 -8.23 15.09
N SER A 10 10.92 -7.07 15.60
CA SER A 10 10.80 -6.69 17.02
C SER A 10 9.68 -5.69 17.28
N HIS A 11 8.86 -5.37 16.28
CA HIS A 11 7.74 -4.44 16.41
C HIS A 11 6.40 -5.16 16.26
N GLN A 12 5.34 -4.61 16.88
CA GLN A 12 3.97 -5.04 16.59
C GLN A 12 3.63 -4.66 15.14
N CYS A 13 3.41 -5.66 14.30
CA CYS A 13 3.00 -5.47 12.91
C CYS A 13 1.55 -5.93 12.73
N ILE A 14 0.78 -5.22 11.91
CA ILE A 14 -0.56 -5.60 11.50
C ILE A 14 -0.43 -6.35 10.18
N VAL A 15 -0.89 -7.60 10.13
CA VAL A 15 -0.71 -8.46 8.95
C VAL A 15 -1.96 -8.45 8.08
N LEU A 16 -1.87 -7.83 6.90
CA LEU A 16 -2.89 -7.93 5.86
C LEU A 16 -2.78 -9.25 5.08
N ARG A 17 -3.92 -9.87 4.84
CA ARG A 17 -4.08 -11.13 4.08
C ARG A 17 -4.75 -10.88 2.72
N GLU A 18 -4.23 -9.92 1.98
CA GLU A 18 -4.79 -9.47 0.70
C GLU A 18 -3.98 -9.93 -0.52
N SER A 19 -2.69 -10.20 -0.33
CA SER A 19 -1.77 -10.59 -1.41
C SER A 19 -1.47 -12.09 -1.39
N ASP A 20 -1.02 -12.61 -2.53
CA ASP A 20 -0.47 -13.97 -2.65
C ASP A 20 0.87 -14.18 -1.91
N ALA A 21 1.42 -13.14 -1.28
CA ALA A 21 2.58 -13.26 -0.41
C ALA A 21 2.33 -14.23 0.74
N ALA A 22 3.35 -15.02 1.08
CA ALA A 22 3.30 -15.89 2.26
C ALA A 22 2.93 -15.06 3.50
N TYR A 23 1.91 -15.51 4.25
CA TYR A 23 1.34 -14.81 5.41
C TYR A 23 2.38 -14.06 6.26
N GLY A 24 2.26 -12.74 6.43
CA GLY A 24 3.20 -11.95 7.25
C GLY A 24 4.61 -11.84 6.68
N THR A 25 4.80 -12.06 5.38
CA THR A 25 6.06 -11.78 4.67
C THR A 25 5.94 -10.44 3.97
N TRP A 26 6.83 -9.50 4.30
CA TRP A 26 6.90 -8.19 3.66
C TRP A 26 8.14 -8.11 2.78
N TYR A 27 7.95 -7.57 1.58
CA TYR A 27 9.02 -7.33 0.61
C TYR A 27 9.30 -5.84 0.56
N LEU A 28 10.56 -5.46 0.75
CA LEU A 28 10.98 -4.08 0.71
C LEU A 28 12.18 -3.94 -0.22
N THR A 29 12.23 -2.88 -1.01
CA THR A 29 13.34 -2.61 -1.92
C THR A 29 13.93 -1.22 -1.67
N ARG A 30 15.25 -1.09 -1.79
CA ARG A 30 15.96 0.19 -1.71
C ARG A 30 17.10 0.17 -2.71
N ALA A 31 16.95 0.88 -3.84
CA ALA A 31 17.86 0.81 -4.97
C ALA A 31 18.11 -0.66 -5.39
N SER A 32 19.35 -1.15 -5.33
CA SER A 32 19.70 -2.54 -5.65
C SER A 32 19.49 -3.52 -4.48
N LYS A 33 19.14 -3.04 -3.28
CA LYS A 33 18.91 -3.89 -2.10
C LYS A 33 17.47 -4.37 -2.06
N GLN A 34 17.32 -5.65 -1.75
CA GLN A 34 16.03 -6.27 -1.46
C GLN A 34 16.05 -6.83 -0.03
N ALA A 35 14.93 -6.71 0.67
CA ALA A 35 14.73 -7.27 1.99
C ALA A 35 13.39 -8.00 2.04
N THR A 36 13.43 -9.27 2.43
CA THR A 36 12.25 -10.09 2.67
C THR A 36 12.17 -10.36 4.17
N ILE A 37 11.18 -9.78 4.83
CA ILE A 37 11.06 -9.82 6.29
C ILE A 37 9.79 -10.56 6.69
N LYS A 38 9.96 -11.60 7.50
CA LYS A 38 8.83 -12.23 8.20
C LYS A 38 8.49 -11.38 9.42
N VAL A 39 7.39 -10.64 9.36
CA VAL A 39 6.88 -9.87 10.50
C VAL A 39 6.05 -10.74 11.44
N ARG A 40 5.89 -10.26 12.67
CA ARG A 40 5.06 -10.89 13.70
C ARG A 40 4.02 -9.88 14.20
N GLY A 41 2.83 -10.37 14.48
CA GLY A 41 1.69 -9.56 14.87
C GLY A 41 0.58 -10.41 15.46
N VAL A 42 -0.10 -9.88 16.47
CA VAL A 42 -1.31 -10.51 17.03
C VAL A 42 -2.57 -10.13 16.25
N LEU A 43 -2.51 -9.06 15.45
CA LEU A 43 -3.61 -8.59 14.61
C LEU A 43 -3.37 -8.98 13.15
N SER A 44 -4.38 -9.61 12.55
CA SER A 44 -4.42 -9.88 11.13
C SER A 44 -5.84 -9.75 10.60
N THR A 45 -5.96 -9.21 9.39
CA THR A 45 -7.24 -9.02 8.69
C THR A 45 -7.02 -9.20 7.19
N ASN A 46 -8.08 -9.50 6.46
CA ASN A 46 -8.13 -9.48 5.00
C ASN A 46 -8.84 -8.24 4.45
N ASP A 47 -9.09 -7.25 5.32
CA ASP A 47 -9.75 -5.99 5.00
C ASP A 47 -8.80 -4.82 5.31
N GLY A 48 -8.44 -4.06 4.27
CA GLY A 48 -7.46 -2.98 4.34
C GLY A 48 -7.90 -1.84 5.26
N GLU A 49 -9.18 -1.47 5.23
CA GLU A 49 -9.74 -0.41 6.07
C GLU A 49 -9.61 -0.74 7.55
N THR A 50 -9.95 -1.97 7.94
CA THR A 50 -9.75 -2.50 9.30
C THR A 50 -8.28 -2.41 9.71
N GLY A 51 -7.35 -2.76 8.81
CA GLY A 51 -5.91 -2.61 9.06
C GLY A 51 -5.50 -1.16 9.34
N VAL A 52 -6.01 -0.22 8.54
CA VAL A 52 -5.77 1.22 8.71
C VAL A 52 -6.34 1.73 10.03
N LEU A 53 -7.57 1.34 10.39
CA LEU A 53 -8.19 1.71 11.67
C LEU A 53 -7.36 1.22 12.86
N TRP A 54 -6.81 0.02 12.79
CA TRP A 54 -5.92 -0.49 13.84
C TRP A 54 -4.60 0.29 13.92
N ALA A 55 -4.03 0.68 12.79
CA ALA A 55 -2.82 1.51 12.77
C ALA A 55 -3.09 2.90 13.37
N LEU A 56 -4.24 3.51 13.05
CA LEU A 56 -4.67 4.79 13.61
C LEU A 56 -4.94 4.72 15.12
N ALA A 57 -5.40 3.58 15.61
CA ALA A 57 -5.56 3.31 17.03
C ALA A 57 -4.24 2.95 17.75
N GLY A 58 -3.10 2.91 17.03
CA GLY A 58 -1.78 2.69 17.60
C GLY A 58 -1.42 1.22 17.84
N TYR A 59 -2.13 0.26 17.24
CA TYR A 59 -1.87 -1.16 17.48
C TYR A 59 -0.62 -1.71 16.78
N GLY A 60 0.01 -0.95 15.89
CA GLY A 60 1.29 -1.35 15.30
C GLY A 60 1.60 -0.73 13.95
N ILE A 61 2.57 -1.33 13.28
CA ILE A 61 3.04 -0.94 11.94
C ILE A 61 2.23 -1.72 10.90
N LEU A 62 1.73 -1.01 9.89
CA LEU A 62 0.98 -1.57 8.77
C LEU A 62 1.76 -1.34 7.47
N MET A 63 1.81 -2.36 6.62
CA MET A 63 2.23 -2.20 5.23
C MET A 63 1.00 -1.91 4.38
N ARG A 64 0.91 -0.70 3.81
CA ARG A 64 -0.25 -0.31 2.99
C ARG A 64 0.11 0.63 1.84
N SER A 65 -0.71 0.60 0.79
CA SER A 65 -0.61 1.47 -0.37
C SER A 65 -0.80 2.93 0.02
N GLU A 66 0.02 3.81 -0.55
CA GLU A 66 0.02 5.24 -0.22
C GLU A 66 -1.29 5.92 -0.57
N TRP A 67 -1.94 5.53 -1.68
CA TRP A 67 -3.24 6.08 -2.09
C TRP A 67 -4.34 5.89 -1.05
N ASP A 68 -4.28 4.83 -0.25
CA ASP A 68 -5.30 4.50 0.75
C ASP A 68 -5.10 5.29 2.05
N ILE A 69 -3.84 5.56 2.41
CA ILE A 69 -3.48 6.23 3.68
C ILE A 69 -3.06 7.68 3.52
N HIS A 70 -3.09 8.22 2.30
CA HIS A 70 -2.52 9.52 1.95
C HIS A 70 -3.00 10.65 2.88
N GLU A 71 -4.31 10.77 3.08
CA GLU A 71 -4.91 11.80 3.94
C GLU A 71 -4.51 11.65 5.41
N HIS A 72 -4.33 10.41 5.88
CA HIS A 72 -3.89 10.15 7.25
C HIS A 72 -2.41 10.50 7.46
N VAL A 73 -1.57 10.25 6.45
CA VAL A 73 -0.17 10.65 6.45
C VAL A 73 -0.04 12.18 6.38
N ARG A 74 -0.77 12.82 5.47
CA ARG A 74 -0.78 14.29 5.35
C ARG A 74 -1.25 15.00 6.61
N ALA A 75 -2.26 14.45 7.28
CA ALA A 75 -2.74 14.99 8.55
C ALA A 75 -1.87 14.62 9.77
N GLY A 76 -0.77 13.88 9.58
CA GLY A 76 0.12 13.45 10.66
C GLY A 76 -0.47 12.39 11.59
N ARG A 77 -1.60 11.78 11.24
CA ARG A 77 -2.23 10.69 12.02
C ARG A 77 -1.51 9.36 11.83
N LEU A 78 -0.91 9.15 10.67
CA LEU A 78 0.02 8.06 10.40
C LEU A 78 1.38 8.64 10.04
N VAL A 79 2.44 7.97 10.48
CA VAL A 79 3.82 8.39 10.22
C VAL A 79 4.52 7.32 9.39
N PRO A 80 5.07 7.68 8.21
CA PRO A 80 5.86 6.75 7.42
C PRO A 80 7.08 6.25 8.20
N VAL A 81 7.31 4.94 8.16
CA VAL A 81 8.53 4.31 8.67
C VAL A 81 9.31 3.70 7.50
N LEU A 82 10.63 3.61 7.65
CA LEU A 82 11.50 3.07 6.58
C LEU A 82 11.26 3.78 5.22
N ALA A 83 11.09 5.11 5.22
CA ALA A 83 10.67 5.87 4.03
C ALA A 83 11.60 5.73 2.80
N ASP A 84 12.87 5.35 3.04
CA ASP A 84 13.87 5.00 2.02
C ASP A 84 13.61 3.66 1.31
N TRP A 85 12.67 2.87 1.81
CA TRP A 85 12.30 1.57 1.27
C TRP A 85 10.95 1.65 0.55
N ALA A 86 10.90 1.09 -0.65
CA ALA A 86 9.70 0.94 -1.44
C ALA A 86 9.02 -0.41 -1.14
N LEU A 87 7.70 -0.39 -1.18
CA LEU A 87 6.85 -1.57 -1.17
C LEU A 87 6.64 -2.08 -2.61
N PRO A 88 6.14 -3.31 -2.81
CA PRO A 88 5.71 -3.77 -4.12
C PRO A 88 4.68 -2.80 -4.72
N ALA A 89 4.68 -2.69 -6.06
CA ALA A 89 3.70 -1.87 -6.76
C ALA A 89 2.28 -2.33 -6.45
N ALA A 90 1.39 -1.37 -6.25
CA ALA A 90 -0.03 -1.59 -5.99
C ALA A 90 -0.84 -1.08 -7.20
N ASP A 91 -0.60 -1.70 -8.35
CA ASP A 91 -1.20 -1.31 -9.63
C ASP A 91 -2.72 -1.52 -9.62
N ILE A 92 -3.45 -0.58 -10.22
CA ILE A 92 -4.91 -0.65 -10.38
C ILE A 92 -5.20 -1.15 -11.80
N PHE A 93 -5.95 -2.25 -11.91
CA PHE A 93 -6.32 -2.85 -13.20
C PHE A 93 -7.82 -2.76 -13.46
N ALA A 94 -8.19 -2.39 -14.68
CA ALA A 94 -9.54 -2.57 -15.20
C ALA A 94 -9.65 -3.97 -15.83
N VAL A 95 -10.48 -4.85 -15.26
CA VAL A 95 -10.68 -6.23 -15.74
C VAL A 95 -12.07 -6.36 -16.35
N TYR A 96 -12.15 -6.79 -17.61
CA TYR A 96 -13.41 -6.99 -18.32
C TYR A 96 -13.34 -8.23 -19.23
N PRO A 97 -14.47 -8.87 -19.57
CA PRO A 97 -14.48 -10.05 -20.43
C PRO A 97 -13.98 -9.76 -21.85
N GLU A 98 -13.04 -10.56 -22.33
CA GLU A 98 -12.41 -10.44 -23.66
C GLU A 98 -13.41 -10.47 -24.83
N ARG A 99 -14.54 -11.17 -24.68
CA ARG A 99 -15.50 -11.43 -25.77
C ARG A 99 -16.49 -10.30 -26.02
N ALA A 100 -16.48 -9.27 -25.18
CA ALA A 100 -17.24 -8.07 -25.45
C ALA A 100 -16.36 -7.16 -26.30
N ASN A 101 -16.71 -6.95 -27.58
CA ASN A 101 -16.31 -5.73 -28.28
C ASN A 101 -16.60 -4.59 -27.31
N LEU A 102 -15.55 -3.99 -26.73
CA LEU A 102 -15.64 -3.14 -25.54
C LEU A 102 -16.72 -2.09 -25.80
N SER A 103 -17.84 -2.19 -25.08
CA SER A 103 -18.96 -1.32 -25.39
C SER A 103 -18.51 0.14 -25.23
N ALA A 104 -19.01 1.05 -26.06
CA ALA A 104 -18.62 2.46 -25.98
C ALA A 104 -18.78 3.05 -24.56
N LYS A 105 -19.76 2.54 -23.79
CA LYS A 105 -19.96 2.90 -22.38
C LYS A 105 -18.80 2.45 -21.48
N VAL A 106 -18.33 1.22 -21.64
CA VAL A 106 -17.22 0.67 -20.85
C VAL A 106 -15.92 1.38 -21.22
N SER A 107 -15.66 1.61 -22.51
CA SER A 107 -14.49 2.38 -22.96
C SER A 107 -14.49 3.78 -22.37
N ALA A 108 -15.60 4.52 -22.52
CA ALA A 108 -15.71 5.88 -21.97
C ALA A 108 -15.55 5.93 -20.45
N PHE A 109 -16.02 4.89 -19.74
CA PHE A 109 -15.83 4.79 -18.29
C PHE A 109 -14.38 4.49 -17.90
N ILE A 110 -13.69 3.62 -18.64
CA ILE A 110 -12.26 3.33 -18.43
C ILE A 110 -11.42 4.59 -18.74
N ASP A 111 -11.73 5.30 -19.81
CA ASP A 111 -11.06 6.56 -20.16
C ASP A 111 -11.23 7.59 -19.04
N PHE A 112 -12.47 7.75 -18.55
CA PHE A 112 -12.76 8.62 -17.40
C PHE A 112 -11.96 8.23 -16.14
N LEU A 113 -11.93 6.95 -15.78
CA LEU A 113 -11.18 6.49 -14.61
C LEU A 113 -9.67 6.67 -14.79
N THR A 114 -9.16 6.44 -16.00
CA THR A 114 -7.73 6.63 -16.32
C THR A 114 -7.34 8.09 -16.15
N ASP A 115 -8.15 9.01 -16.68
CA ASP A 115 -7.94 10.45 -16.51
C ASP A 115 -8.07 10.87 -15.04
N TRP A 116 -9.07 10.34 -14.32
CA TRP A 116 -9.30 10.62 -12.91
C TRP A 116 -8.10 10.21 -12.04
N PHE A 117 -7.67 8.94 -12.13
CA PHE A 117 -6.52 8.44 -11.40
C PHE A 117 -5.21 9.13 -11.84
N GLY A 118 -5.10 9.53 -13.11
CA GLY A 118 -3.97 10.30 -13.63
C GLY A 118 -3.87 11.72 -13.06
N GLN A 119 -5.01 12.38 -12.81
CA GLN A 119 -5.07 13.72 -12.20
C GLN A 119 -4.81 13.70 -10.68
N GLU A 120 -5.26 12.66 -9.98
CA GLU A 120 -5.08 12.51 -8.53
C GLU A 120 -3.73 11.87 -8.12
N ALA A 121 -2.88 11.47 -9.07
CA ALA A 121 -1.52 10.97 -8.80
C ALA A 121 -0.57 12.00 -8.13
N ALA A 122 -1.09 13.15 -7.69
CA ALA A 122 -0.44 14.13 -6.82
C ALA A 122 0.11 13.51 -5.52
N TRP A 123 -0.45 12.38 -5.04
CA TRP A 123 0.12 11.65 -3.90
C TRP A 123 1.53 11.10 -4.19
N ALA A 124 1.88 10.81 -5.44
CA ALA A 124 3.23 10.40 -5.85
C ALA A 124 4.23 11.58 -5.95
N GLU A 125 3.75 12.81 -6.15
CA GLU A 125 4.60 14.01 -6.28
C GLU A 125 5.10 14.54 -4.93
N ALA A 126 4.40 14.25 -3.83
CA ALA A 126 4.79 14.66 -2.48
C ALA A 126 6.18 14.13 -2.06
N ARG A 127 6.66 13.03 -2.66
CA ARG A 127 8.01 12.46 -2.42
C ARG A 127 9.14 13.14 -3.20
N ARG A 128 8.88 13.97 -4.22
CA ARG A 128 9.93 14.62 -5.03
C ARG A 128 10.40 15.98 -4.48
N ARG A 129 9.80 16.49 -3.40
CA ARG A 129 10.07 17.83 -2.85
C ARG A 129 10.72 17.82 -1.45
N VAL A 130 11.31 16.71 -1.01
CA VAL A 130 12.08 16.61 0.24
C VAL A 130 13.48 16.12 -0.05
#